data_AF-A0A7L6ABP4-F1
#
_entry.id   AF-A0A7L6ABP4-F1
#
_cell.length_a   1.000
_cell.length_b   1.000
_cell.length_c   1.000
_cell.angle_alpha   90.00
_cell.angle_beta   90.00
_cell.angle_gamma   90.00
#
_symmetry.space_group_name_H-M   'P 1'
#
loop_
_entity.id
_entity.type
_entity.pdbx_description
1 polymer ?
#
loop_
_entity_poly.entity_id
_entity_poly.type
_entity_poly.pdbx_seq_one_letter_code
_entity_poly.pdbx_strand_id
1 'polypeptide(L)'
;MNMKKLLGASVVLLVCSGVEAVPITYTFTGSVVEIDPSLSSTFNTSQTLSGSFTYESSTAGDLYGSDASGFSNYYGALTDFVMTIGSYSASPPFGSDIFSGVQVVNNFGAVDRFVLSSRLTGAQFNGFNPLGFLSLDDFAGTAFSSTSLSDLPNLTGWPDGANHFTQWYLAFSRDGSAPRVAGNLTSITQVSTVPEPGSLALFASALAALLGSRIRRRWPTR
;
A
#
# COMPACT_ATOMS: atom_id res chain seq x y z
N MET A 1 13.61 48.78 45.66
CA MET A 1 14.29 47.58 45.14
C MET A 1 13.41 47.03 44.03
N ASN A 2 13.88 47.09 42.77
CA ASN A 2 13.05 47.10 41.57
C ASN A 2 12.81 45.69 41.00
N MET A 3 11.56 45.22 41.05
CA MET A 3 11.07 44.02 40.39
C MET A 3 10.66 44.38 38.95
N LYS A 4 11.62 44.38 38.02
CA LYS A 4 11.35 44.62 36.59
C LYS A 4 12.05 43.59 35.71
N LYS A 5 11.20 42.87 34.98
CA LYS A 5 11.43 42.25 33.65
C LYS A 5 12.29 40.98 33.62
N LEU A 6 11.63 39.83 33.52
CA LEU A 6 12.03 38.73 32.62
C LEU A 6 10.89 37.71 32.53
N LEU A 7 9.80 38.11 31.88
CA LEU A 7 8.85 37.16 31.29
C LEU A 7 9.48 36.65 29.99
N GLY A 8 10.40 35.70 30.13
CA GLY A 8 10.96 34.94 29.02
C GLY A 8 9.91 33.96 28.51
N ALA A 9 9.13 34.38 27.51
CA ALA A 9 8.22 33.51 26.79
C ALA A 9 9.05 32.56 25.89
N SER A 10 9.61 31.50 26.46
CA SER A 10 10.12 30.37 25.70
C SER A 10 8.93 29.56 25.21
N VAL A 11 8.37 29.96 24.06
CA VAL A 11 7.44 29.11 23.30
C VAL A 11 8.29 27.99 22.69
N VAL A 12 8.45 26.90 23.44
CA VAL A 12 8.95 25.63 22.90
C VAL A 12 7.83 25.09 22.01
N LEU A 13 7.91 25.37 20.71
CA LEU A 13 7.17 24.62 19.71
C LEU A 13 7.72 23.20 19.72
N LEU A 14 7.14 22.34 20.55
CA LEU A 14 7.23 20.90 20.38
C LEU A 14 6.55 20.61 19.04
N VAL A 15 7.34 20.63 17.96
CA VAL A 15 6.93 20.01 16.71
C VAL A 15 6.99 18.52 17.00
N CYS A 16 5.89 17.96 17.52
CA CYS A 16 5.68 16.53 17.44
C CYS A 16 5.67 16.23 15.95
N SER A 17 6.79 15.71 15.43
CA SER A 17 6.79 14.92 14.21
C SER A 17 5.92 13.70 14.52
N GLY A 18 4.61 13.86 14.35
CA GLY A 18 3.73 12.72 14.23
C GLY A 18 4.33 11.88 13.12
N VAL A 19 4.71 10.65 13.44
CA VAL A 19 4.85 9.62 12.42
C VAL A 19 3.42 9.42 11.91
N GLU A 20 3.00 10.28 10.99
CA GLU A 20 1.77 10.04 10.26
C GLU A 20 2.02 8.81 9.42
N ALA A 21 1.09 7.86 9.52
CA ALA A 21 1.16 6.68 8.72
C ALA A 21 1.07 7.09 7.25
N VAL A 22 2.09 6.72 6.47
CA VAL A 22 2.20 7.13 5.08
C VAL A 22 1.66 5.97 4.23
N PRO A 23 0.64 6.21 3.39
CA PRO A 23 0.23 5.23 2.39
C PRO A 23 1.42 4.84 1.52
N ILE A 24 1.68 3.54 1.42
CA ILE A 24 2.78 3.02 0.62
C ILE A 24 2.20 2.59 -0.73
N THR A 25 2.76 3.15 -1.80
CA THR A 25 2.30 2.86 -3.17
C THR A 25 3.39 2.14 -3.95
N TYR A 26 2.98 1.12 -4.69
CA TYR A 26 3.82 0.40 -5.63
C TYR A 26 3.19 0.43 -7.02
N THR A 27 4.03 0.48 -8.05
CA THR A 27 3.65 0.11 -9.42
C THR A 27 4.26 -1.25 -9.75
N PHE A 28 3.61 -1.99 -10.63
CA PHE A 28 4.09 -3.30 -11.05
C PHE A 28 3.82 -3.54 -12.53
N THR A 29 4.62 -4.43 -13.11
CA THR A 29 4.41 -5.00 -14.45
C THR A 29 4.60 -6.51 -14.40
N GLY A 30 4.01 -7.20 -15.37
CA GLY A 30 4.10 -8.65 -15.46
C GLY A 30 3.78 -9.17 -16.85
N SER A 31 3.99 -10.47 -17.04
CA SER A 31 3.64 -11.20 -18.25
C SER A 31 2.40 -12.06 -18.03
N VAL A 32 1.58 -12.21 -19.08
CA VAL A 32 0.47 -13.15 -19.08
C VAL A 32 1.00 -14.53 -19.48
N VAL A 33 0.77 -15.54 -18.65
CA VAL A 33 1.31 -16.90 -18.85
C VAL A 33 0.19 -17.93 -19.05
N GLU A 34 -0.94 -17.76 -18.38
CA GLU A 34 -2.07 -18.69 -18.42
C GLU A 34 -3.37 -17.92 -18.68
N ILE A 35 -4.21 -18.47 -19.55
CA ILE A 35 -5.52 -17.90 -19.90
C ILE A 35 -6.51 -19.04 -19.99
N ASP A 36 -7.61 -18.92 -19.24
CA ASP A 36 -8.75 -19.81 -19.43
C ASP A 36 -9.29 -19.69 -20.88
N PRO A 37 -9.53 -20.80 -21.59
CA PRO A 37 -9.99 -20.76 -22.98
C PRO A 37 -11.21 -19.88 -23.22
N SER A 38 -12.12 -19.78 -22.24
CA SER A 38 -13.32 -18.94 -22.33
C SER A 38 -13.04 -17.43 -22.37
N LEU A 39 -11.84 -17.02 -21.97
CA LEU A 39 -11.38 -15.63 -21.95
C LEU A 39 -10.44 -15.27 -23.12
N SER A 40 -10.11 -16.23 -23.99
CA SER A 40 -9.13 -16.09 -25.07
C SER A 40 -9.51 -15.08 -26.17
N SER A 41 -10.78 -14.69 -26.25
CA SER A 41 -11.23 -13.61 -27.14
C SER A 41 -10.87 -12.21 -26.63
N THR A 42 -10.57 -12.09 -25.33
CA THR A 42 -10.28 -10.81 -24.66
C THR A 42 -8.80 -10.72 -24.28
N PHE A 43 -8.23 -11.82 -23.77
CA PHE A 43 -6.84 -11.88 -23.34
C PHE A 43 -6.00 -12.77 -24.24
N ASN A 44 -4.71 -12.47 -24.34
CA ASN A 44 -3.73 -13.35 -24.99
C ASN A 44 -2.36 -13.25 -24.28
N THR A 45 -1.52 -14.26 -24.47
CA THR A 45 -0.23 -14.37 -23.76
C THR A 45 0.85 -13.40 -24.24
N SER A 46 0.58 -12.61 -25.29
CA SER A 46 1.47 -11.52 -25.70
C SER A 46 1.19 -10.20 -24.97
N GLN A 47 0.07 -10.11 -24.25
CA GLN A 47 -0.25 -8.96 -23.42
C GLN A 47 0.62 -8.94 -22.16
N THR A 48 0.78 -7.73 -21.64
CA THR A 48 1.45 -7.47 -20.37
C THR A 48 0.43 -7.05 -19.33
N LEU A 49 0.70 -7.44 -18.08
CA LEU A 49 0.08 -6.84 -16.91
C LEU A 49 0.82 -5.54 -16.59
N SER A 50 0.07 -4.52 -16.21
CA SER A 50 0.57 -3.33 -15.51
C SER A 50 -0.43 -2.91 -14.45
N GLY A 51 0.02 -2.19 -13.43
CA GLY A 51 -0.87 -1.71 -12.40
C GLY A 51 -0.18 -0.99 -11.26
N SER A 52 -0.98 -0.69 -10.24
CA SER A 52 -0.53 -0.10 -9.00
C SER A 52 -1.35 -0.62 -7.84
N PHE A 53 -0.78 -0.57 -6.64
CA PHE A 53 -1.53 -0.73 -5.41
C PHE A 53 -1.02 0.22 -4.35
N THR A 54 -1.91 0.64 -3.46
CA THR A 54 -1.60 1.47 -2.29
C THR A 54 -2.18 0.81 -1.06
N TYR A 55 -1.38 0.75 0.01
CA TYR A 55 -1.87 0.29 1.32
C TYR A 55 -1.49 1.23 2.46
N GLU A 56 -2.32 1.23 3.49
CA GLU A 56 -2.14 1.96 4.74
C GLU A 56 -1.37 1.10 5.76
N SER A 57 -0.09 1.40 5.95
CA SER A 57 0.85 0.61 6.76
C SER A 57 0.52 0.57 8.26
N SER A 58 -0.29 1.52 8.76
CA SER A 58 -0.73 1.55 10.16
C SER A 58 -2.01 0.77 10.45
N THR A 59 -2.63 0.17 9.43
CA THR A 59 -3.85 -0.61 9.62
C THR A 59 -3.59 -1.76 10.59
N ALA A 60 -4.44 -1.91 11.60
CA ALA A 60 -4.33 -3.03 12.53
C ALA A 60 -4.67 -4.35 11.82
N GLY A 61 -3.84 -5.37 12.02
CA GLY A 61 -4.05 -6.70 11.46
C GLY A 61 -4.65 -7.68 12.46
N ASP A 62 -5.33 -8.69 11.94
CA ASP A 62 -5.75 -9.87 12.70
C ASP A 62 -4.62 -10.92 12.64
N LEU A 63 -3.90 -11.08 13.75
CA LEU A 63 -2.78 -12.02 13.88
C LEU A 63 -3.28 -13.45 14.13
N TYR A 64 -2.74 -14.39 13.35
CA TYR A 64 -2.91 -15.82 13.49
C TYR A 64 -1.55 -16.48 13.70
N GLY A 65 -1.34 -17.05 14.90
CA GLY A 65 -0.04 -17.58 15.32
C GLY A 65 0.77 -16.55 16.10
N SER A 66 2.01 -16.30 15.69
CA SER A 66 2.89 -15.32 16.30
C SER A 66 3.57 -14.46 15.23
N ASP A 67 4.06 -13.28 15.61
CA ASP A 67 4.78 -12.43 14.67
C ASP A 67 6.02 -13.10 14.06
N ALA A 68 6.68 -13.99 14.79
CA ALA A 68 7.87 -14.70 14.33
C ALA A 68 7.57 -15.96 13.50
N SER A 69 6.34 -16.46 13.53
CA SER A 69 5.88 -17.62 12.77
C SER A 69 4.35 -17.62 12.76
N GLY A 70 3.77 -17.05 11.71
CA GLY A 70 2.34 -16.77 11.62
C GLY A 70 1.98 -15.91 10.43
N PHE A 71 0.75 -15.42 10.42
CA PHE A 71 0.30 -14.46 9.42
C PHE A 71 -0.67 -13.46 10.03
N SER A 72 -0.71 -12.26 9.44
CA SER A 72 -1.65 -11.21 9.80
C SER A 72 -2.49 -10.81 8.58
N ASN A 73 -3.80 -10.72 8.77
CA ASN A 73 -4.75 -10.24 7.76
C ASN A 73 -5.10 -8.78 8.06
N TYR A 74 -4.88 -7.90 7.09
CA TYR A 74 -5.11 -6.46 7.21
C TYR A 74 -6.31 -6.05 6.35
N TYR A 75 -7.50 -6.21 6.93
CA TYR A 75 -8.75 -5.81 6.29
C TYR A 75 -8.82 -4.28 6.15
N GLY A 76 -9.11 -3.80 4.94
CA GLY A 76 -9.20 -2.35 4.67
C GLY A 76 -7.87 -1.62 4.56
N ALA A 77 -6.73 -2.31 4.72
CA ALA A 77 -5.42 -1.69 4.51
C ALA A 77 -5.19 -1.33 3.04
N LEU A 78 -5.71 -2.15 2.11
CA LEU A 78 -5.64 -1.89 0.68
C LEU A 78 -6.59 -0.73 0.33
N THR A 79 -6.04 0.42 -0.05
CA THR A 79 -6.82 1.63 -0.37
C THR A 79 -6.94 1.87 -1.87
N ASP A 80 -6.01 1.35 -2.65
CA ASP A 80 -6.06 1.34 -4.12
C ASP A 80 -5.46 0.05 -4.67
N PHE A 81 -6.05 -0.48 -5.74
CA PHE A 81 -5.52 -1.64 -6.46
C PHE A 81 -6.05 -1.67 -7.88
N VAL A 82 -5.17 -1.38 -8.83
CA VAL A 82 -5.46 -1.28 -10.26
C VAL A 82 -4.69 -2.36 -11.00
N MET A 83 -5.39 -3.10 -11.86
CA MET A 83 -4.80 -4.07 -12.77
C MET A 83 -5.24 -3.77 -14.20
N THR A 84 -4.27 -3.72 -15.12
CA THR A 84 -4.50 -3.47 -16.54
C THR A 84 -3.77 -4.54 -17.36
N ILE A 85 -4.51 -5.24 -18.23
CA ILE A 85 -3.99 -6.28 -19.13
C ILE A 85 -4.41 -5.93 -20.55
N GLY A 86 -3.46 -5.47 -21.38
CA GLY A 86 -3.79 -4.91 -22.68
C GLY A 86 -4.75 -3.72 -22.56
N SER A 87 -5.96 -3.83 -23.13
CA SER A 87 -7.01 -2.80 -23.02
C SER A 87 -7.98 -3.02 -21.85
N TYR A 88 -7.92 -4.17 -21.19
CA TYR A 88 -8.76 -4.46 -20.04
C TYR A 88 -8.21 -3.76 -18.80
N SER A 89 -9.07 -3.13 -18.00
CA SER A 89 -8.70 -2.54 -16.72
C SER A 89 -9.73 -2.86 -15.64
N ALA A 90 -9.24 -3.11 -14.42
CA ALA A 90 -10.04 -3.29 -13.22
C ALA A 90 -9.42 -2.47 -12.08
N SER A 91 -10.28 -1.80 -11.30
CA SER A 91 -9.87 -0.85 -10.27
C SER A 91 -10.95 -0.71 -9.18
N PRO A 92 -10.72 0.01 -8.08
CA PRO A 92 -11.78 0.31 -7.12
C PRO A 92 -12.95 1.09 -7.76
N PRO A 93 -14.15 1.11 -7.15
CA PRO A 93 -14.45 0.69 -5.79
C PRO A 93 -14.38 -0.82 -5.59
N PHE A 94 -13.99 -1.23 -4.38
CA PHE A 94 -13.92 -2.63 -4.00
C PHE A 94 -15.33 -3.20 -3.77
N GLY A 95 -15.56 -4.41 -4.30
CA GLY A 95 -16.76 -5.19 -4.03
C GLY A 95 -16.67 -5.98 -2.72
N SER A 96 -17.76 -6.66 -2.36
CA SER A 96 -17.76 -7.61 -1.24
C SER A 96 -17.04 -8.90 -1.63
N ASP A 97 -16.08 -9.33 -0.82
CA ASP A 97 -15.43 -10.63 -0.93
C ASP A 97 -15.16 -11.22 0.46
N ILE A 98 -14.81 -12.51 0.53
CA ILE A 98 -14.43 -13.21 1.76
C ILE A 98 -13.19 -12.54 2.37
N PHE A 99 -12.27 -12.10 1.51
CA PHE A 99 -11.09 -11.34 1.90
C PHE A 99 -10.81 -10.21 0.90
N SER A 100 -10.75 -8.98 1.41
CA SER A 100 -10.34 -7.79 0.67
C SER A 100 -9.34 -7.01 1.51
N GLY A 101 -8.06 -7.09 1.14
CA GLY A 101 -6.99 -6.45 1.91
C GLY A 101 -5.61 -6.99 1.60
N VAL A 102 -4.74 -6.83 2.58
CA VAL A 102 -3.34 -7.28 2.54
C VAL A 102 -3.13 -8.42 3.54
N GLN A 103 -2.38 -9.44 3.18
CA GLN A 103 -1.92 -10.47 4.11
C GLN A 103 -0.40 -10.47 4.13
N VAL A 104 0.17 -10.53 5.33
CA VAL A 104 1.61 -10.72 5.55
C VAL A 104 1.80 -12.04 6.28
N VAL A 105 2.58 -12.92 5.70
CA VAL A 105 2.98 -14.21 6.27
C VAL A 105 4.47 -14.11 6.60
N ASN A 106 4.84 -14.41 7.84
CA ASN A 106 6.23 -14.47 8.26
C ASN A 106 6.55 -15.88 8.75
N ASN A 107 7.43 -16.57 8.03
CA ASN A 107 7.96 -17.89 8.37
C ASN A 107 6.88 -18.90 8.79
N PHE A 108 5.70 -18.84 8.17
CA PHE A 108 4.62 -19.79 8.41
C PHE A 108 4.68 -20.87 7.35
N GLY A 109 5.10 -22.07 7.76
CA GLY A 109 5.44 -23.13 6.81
C GLY A 109 6.74 -22.87 6.04
N ALA A 110 7.69 -22.14 6.66
CA ALA A 110 8.99 -21.77 6.08
C ALA A 110 8.91 -20.88 4.82
N VAL A 111 7.87 -20.04 4.75
CA VAL A 111 7.67 -19.09 3.66
C VAL A 111 7.34 -17.73 4.25
N ASP A 112 7.94 -16.69 3.67
CA ASP A 112 7.46 -15.31 3.80
C ASP A 112 6.61 -14.97 2.59
N ARG A 113 5.47 -14.31 2.82
CA ARG A 113 4.55 -13.98 1.74
C ARG A 113 3.81 -12.69 1.98
N PHE A 114 3.78 -11.86 0.95
CA PHE A 114 2.93 -10.67 0.88
C PHE A 114 1.84 -10.89 -0.16
N VAL A 115 0.57 -10.79 0.24
CA VAL A 115 -0.58 -11.00 -0.62
C VAL A 115 -1.47 -9.78 -0.66
N LEU A 116 -1.97 -9.48 -1.85
CA LEU A 116 -3.06 -8.55 -2.08
C LEU A 116 -4.21 -9.31 -2.72
N SER A 117 -5.44 -9.07 -2.26
CA SER A 117 -6.63 -9.62 -2.89
C SER A 117 -7.79 -8.66 -2.70
N SER A 118 -8.54 -8.40 -3.77
CA SER A 118 -9.81 -7.69 -3.68
C SER A 118 -10.66 -7.90 -4.92
N ARG A 119 -11.97 -7.77 -4.75
CA ARG A 119 -12.92 -7.72 -5.87
C ARG A 119 -12.95 -6.31 -6.44
N LEU A 120 -12.58 -6.17 -7.70
CA LEU A 120 -12.44 -4.91 -8.40
C LEU A 120 -13.68 -4.63 -9.27
N THR A 121 -13.81 -3.38 -9.70
CA THR A 121 -14.77 -2.95 -10.72
C THR A 121 -14.08 -2.94 -12.09
N GLY A 122 -14.68 -3.60 -13.06
CA GLY A 122 -14.20 -3.70 -14.44
C GLY A 122 -15.24 -4.36 -15.34
N ALA A 123 -14.92 -4.55 -16.62
CA ALA A 123 -15.80 -5.32 -17.49
C ALA A 123 -16.01 -6.73 -16.92
N GLN A 124 -17.27 -7.12 -16.77
CA GLN A 124 -17.65 -8.40 -16.19
C GLN A 124 -17.53 -9.52 -17.22
N PHE A 125 -17.29 -10.73 -16.73
CA PHE A 125 -17.43 -11.95 -17.51
C PHE A 125 -18.46 -12.86 -16.84
N ASN A 126 -19.47 -13.29 -17.59
CA ASN A 126 -20.60 -14.07 -17.07
C ASN A 126 -21.28 -13.44 -15.83
N GLY A 127 -21.33 -12.10 -15.77
CA GLY A 127 -21.93 -11.36 -14.65
C GLY A 127 -21.07 -11.27 -13.39
N PHE A 128 -19.84 -11.77 -13.42
CA PHE A 128 -18.90 -11.67 -12.30
C PHE A 128 -17.95 -10.49 -12.47
N ASN A 129 -17.84 -9.71 -11.39
CA ASN A 129 -16.78 -8.74 -11.23
C ASN A 129 -15.42 -9.43 -11.10
N PRO A 130 -14.34 -8.83 -11.62
CA PRO A 130 -12.99 -9.36 -11.50
C PRO A 130 -12.54 -9.44 -10.03
N LEU A 131 -11.94 -10.56 -9.65
CA LEU A 131 -11.17 -10.74 -8.42
C LEU A 131 -9.69 -10.60 -8.78
N GLY A 132 -9.07 -9.51 -8.32
CA GLY A 132 -7.64 -9.27 -8.48
C GLY A 132 -6.86 -9.91 -7.33
N PHE A 133 -5.75 -10.57 -7.66
CA PHE A 133 -4.85 -11.19 -6.70
C PHE A 133 -3.39 -11.01 -7.13
N LEU A 134 -2.53 -10.77 -6.15
CA LEU A 134 -1.09 -10.69 -6.31
C LEU A 134 -0.41 -11.29 -5.08
N SER A 135 0.59 -12.16 -5.28
CA SER A 135 1.41 -12.75 -4.22
C SER A 135 2.88 -12.57 -4.53
N LEU A 136 3.64 -12.19 -3.51
CA LEU A 136 5.10 -12.13 -3.49
C LEU A 136 5.56 -13.11 -2.42
N ASP A 137 6.21 -14.19 -2.83
CA ASP A 137 6.63 -15.27 -1.94
C ASP A 137 8.16 -15.30 -1.87
N ASP A 138 8.73 -15.53 -0.69
CA ASP A 138 10.13 -15.87 -0.46
C ASP A 138 10.19 -17.25 0.22
N PHE A 139 10.71 -18.23 -0.51
CA PHE A 139 10.84 -19.60 -0.02
C PHE A 139 12.06 -19.82 0.88
N ALA A 140 12.91 -18.80 1.08
CA ALA A 140 13.93 -18.84 2.12
C ALA A 140 13.36 -18.53 3.51
N GLY A 141 12.22 -17.84 3.60
CA GLY A 141 11.62 -17.42 4.88
C GLY A 141 12.51 -16.42 5.62
N THR A 142 13.16 -15.52 4.89
CA THR A 142 14.11 -14.53 5.44
C THR A 142 13.82 -13.10 5.02
N ALA A 143 12.85 -12.89 4.14
CA ALA A 143 12.47 -11.57 3.65
C ALA A 143 11.83 -10.73 4.77
N PHE A 144 11.04 -11.34 5.64
CA PHE A 144 10.31 -10.65 6.71
C PHE A 144 10.83 -11.03 8.10
N SER A 145 10.71 -10.10 9.03
CA SER A 145 11.11 -10.28 10.43
C SER A 145 9.91 -10.35 11.38
N SER A 146 8.75 -9.87 10.94
CA SER A 146 7.47 -9.89 11.66
C SER A 146 6.30 -10.01 10.68
N THR A 147 5.09 -10.22 11.19
CA THR A 147 3.88 -10.12 10.36
C THR A 147 3.38 -8.69 10.21
N SER A 148 4.07 -7.70 10.79
CA SER A 148 3.63 -6.31 10.86
C SER A 148 3.72 -5.62 9.49
N LEU A 149 2.62 -4.99 9.07
CA LEU A 149 2.58 -4.20 7.84
C LEU A 149 3.47 -2.94 7.91
N SER A 150 3.76 -2.44 9.11
CA SER A 150 4.66 -1.30 9.34
C SER A 150 6.14 -1.64 9.17
N ASP A 151 6.50 -2.92 9.28
CA ASP A 151 7.88 -3.40 9.35
C ASP A 151 8.32 -4.10 8.06
N LEU A 152 7.49 -4.05 7.02
CA LEU A 152 7.82 -4.66 5.75
C LEU A 152 9.05 -4.00 5.10
N PRO A 153 9.97 -4.80 4.52
CA PRO A 153 11.02 -4.25 3.69
C PRO A 153 10.44 -3.63 2.42
N ASN A 154 11.23 -2.79 1.75
CA ASN A 154 10.85 -2.31 0.44
C ASN A 154 10.78 -3.49 -0.55
N LEU A 155 9.60 -3.69 -1.15
CA LEU A 155 9.34 -4.78 -2.09
C LEU A 155 9.93 -4.54 -3.49
N THR A 156 10.54 -3.39 -3.76
CA THR A 156 11.12 -3.04 -5.08
C THR A 156 12.13 -4.09 -5.53
N GLY A 157 12.00 -4.57 -6.77
CA GLY A 157 12.88 -5.59 -7.33
C GLY A 157 12.64 -7.01 -6.80
N TRP A 158 11.51 -7.27 -6.13
CA TRP A 158 11.17 -8.62 -5.64
C TRP A 158 11.35 -9.75 -6.68
N PRO A 159 10.91 -9.61 -7.95
CA PRO A 159 11.06 -10.67 -8.95
C PRO A 159 12.51 -11.10 -9.25
N ASP A 160 13.51 -10.28 -8.91
CA ASP A 160 14.93 -10.57 -9.21
C ASP A 160 15.61 -11.43 -8.12
N GLY A 161 14.92 -11.73 -7.01
CA GLY A 161 15.47 -12.52 -5.91
C GLY A 161 15.52 -14.02 -6.20
N ALA A 162 16.61 -14.70 -5.79
CA ALA A 162 16.85 -16.10 -6.13
C ALA A 162 15.85 -17.10 -5.53
N ASN A 163 15.29 -16.81 -4.35
CA ASN A 163 14.27 -17.62 -3.69
C ASN A 163 12.86 -17.01 -3.80
N HIS A 164 12.73 -15.95 -4.59
CA HIS A 164 11.50 -15.22 -4.71
C HIS A 164 10.65 -15.80 -5.84
N PHE A 165 9.35 -15.82 -5.61
CA PHE A 165 8.35 -16.17 -6.60
C PHE A 165 7.26 -15.10 -6.60
N THR A 166 6.75 -14.81 -7.78
CA THR A 166 5.63 -13.87 -7.93
C THR A 166 4.55 -14.52 -8.76
N GLN A 167 3.31 -14.30 -8.34
CA GLN A 167 2.14 -14.74 -9.08
C GLN A 167 1.07 -13.68 -8.98
N TRP A 168 0.29 -13.55 -10.04
CA TRP A 168 -0.90 -12.74 -10.06
C TRP A 168 -1.99 -13.45 -10.85
N TYR A 169 -3.24 -13.14 -10.54
CA TYR A 169 -4.35 -13.52 -11.40
C TYR A 169 -5.48 -12.50 -11.33
N LEU A 170 -6.28 -12.49 -12.40
CA LEU A 170 -7.59 -11.87 -12.46
C LEU A 170 -8.61 -12.97 -12.75
N ALA A 171 -9.48 -13.25 -11.79
CA ALA A 171 -10.50 -14.30 -11.88
C ALA A 171 -11.91 -13.72 -12.00
N PHE A 172 -12.79 -14.39 -12.74
CA PHE A 172 -14.18 -13.96 -12.97
C PHE A 172 -15.16 -14.99 -12.43
N SER A 173 -15.16 -15.16 -11.11
CA SER A 173 -16.01 -16.12 -10.41
C SER A 173 -16.38 -15.63 -9.01
N ARG A 174 -17.36 -16.28 -8.38
CA ARG A 174 -17.77 -15.96 -7.01
C ARG A 174 -16.74 -16.42 -5.97
N ASP A 175 -16.13 -17.57 -6.21
CA ASP A 175 -15.27 -18.33 -5.28
C ASP A 175 -13.82 -18.47 -5.78
N GLY A 176 -13.46 -17.84 -6.90
CA GLY A 176 -12.13 -17.95 -7.49
C GLY A 176 -11.92 -19.19 -8.36
N SER A 177 -12.95 -20.04 -8.56
CA SER A 177 -12.81 -21.35 -9.23
C SER A 177 -12.76 -21.31 -10.77
N ALA A 178 -12.14 -20.27 -11.36
CA ALA A 178 -12.06 -20.01 -12.81
C ALA A 178 -13.42 -19.64 -13.46
N PRO A 179 -13.44 -18.86 -14.57
CA PRO A 179 -12.34 -18.57 -15.49
C PRO A 179 -11.38 -17.47 -15.00
N ARG A 180 -10.10 -17.57 -15.35
CA ARG A 180 -9.05 -16.61 -14.94
C ARG A 180 -8.00 -16.37 -16.02
N VAL A 181 -7.30 -15.25 -15.87
CA VAL A 181 -6.02 -14.95 -16.53
C VAL A 181 -4.96 -14.79 -15.46
N ALA A 182 -3.77 -15.35 -15.65
CA ALA A 182 -2.72 -15.39 -14.65
C ALA A 182 -1.32 -15.27 -15.25
N GLY A 183 -0.36 -14.94 -14.40
CA GLY A 183 1.04 -14.90 -14.78
C GLY A 183 1.95 -14.49 -13.64
N ASN A 184 3.14 -14.00 -13.99
CA ASN A 184 4.17 -13.61 -13.04
C ASN A 184 4.49 -12.12 -13.19
N LEU A 185 4.96 -11.51 -12.12
CA LEU A 185 5.49 -10.15 -12.19
C LEU A 185 6.88 -10.16 -12.79
N THR A 186 7.18 -9.12 -13.56
CA THR A 186 8.51 -8.85 -14.10
C THR A 186 9.16 -7.64 -13.43
N SER A 187 8.36 -6.77 -12.81
CA SER A 187 8.85 -5.65 -12.01
C SER A 187 7.83 -5.23 -10.96
N ILE A 188 8.35 -4.74 -9.85
CA ILE A 188 7.61 -3.99 -8.83
C ILE A 188 8.52 -2.86 -8.35
N THR A 189 7.97 -1.66 -8.18
CA THR A 189 8.74 -0.47 -7.78
C THR A 189 7.90 0.38 -6.86
N GLN A 190 8.48 0.74 -5.70
CA GLN A 190 7.84 1.66 -4.78
C GLN A 190 7.81 3.06 -5.40
N VAL A 191 6.63 3.67 -5.43
CA VAL A 191 6.50 5.08 -5.76
C VAL A 191 6.96 5.85 -4.54
N SER A 192 8.06 6.58 -4.66
CA SER A 192 8.50 7.48 -3.60
C SER A 192 7.46 8.59 -3.45
N THR A 193 6.71 8.57 -2.36
CA THR A 193 6.00 9.75 -1.92
C THR A 193 7.07 10.74 -1.48
N VAL A 194 7.26 11.80 -2.25
CA VAL A 194 8.10 12.92 -1.81
C VAL A 194 7.42 13.44 -0.55
N PRO A 195 8.03 13.32 0.64
CA PRO A 195 7.42 13.87 1.85
C PRO A 195 7.11 15.33 1.58
N GLU A 196 5.89 15.78 1.90
CA GLU A 196 5.58 17.19 1.79
C GLU A 196 6.72 17.96 2.45
N PRO A 197 7.41 18.83 1.72
CA PRO A 197 8.64 19.38 2.24
C PRO A 197 8.27 20.13 3.52
N GLY A 198 8.97 19.87 4.61
CA GLY A 198 8.77 20.58 5.88
C GLY A 198 8.86 22.11 5.75
N SER A 199 9.30 22.60 4.58
CA SER A 199 9.14 23.99 4.14
C SER A 199 7.70 24.49 4.16
N LEU A 200 6.67 23.67 3.91
CA LEU A 200 5.26 24.09 4.03
C LEU A 200 4.88 24.36 5.49
N ALA A 201 5.28 23.47 6.41
CA ALA A 201 5.09 23.68 7.85
C ALA A 201 5.93 24.87 8.38
N LEU A 202 7.17 25.02 7.90
CA LEU A 202 8.03 26.17 8.21
C LEU A 202 7.46 27.47 7.65
N PHE A 203 6.89 27.45 6.45
CA PHE A 203 6.25 28.61 5.84
C PHE A 203 4.98 28.99 6.62
N ALA A 204 4.14 28.03 6.97
CA ALA A 204 2.94 28.26 7.77
C ALA A 204 3.28 28.82 9.17
N SER A 205 4.30 28.25 9.83
CA SER A 205 4.75 28.74 11.14
C SER A 205 5.41 30.12 11.06
N ALA A 206 6.21 30.39 10.03
CA ALA A 206 6.78 31.72 9.77
C ALA A 206 5.68 32.77 9.51
N LEU A 207 4.65 32.42 8.74
CA LEU A 207 3.51 33.29 8.48
C LEU A 207 2.72 33.58 9.76
N ALA A 208 2.45 32.56 10.58
CA ALA A 208 1.80 32.72 11.88
C ALA A 208 2.61 33.62 12.82
N ALA A 209 3.94 33.46 12.87
CA ALA A 209 4.83 34.31 13.66
C ALA A 209 4.81 35.77 13.17
N LEU A 210 4.81 36.00 11.85
CA LEU A 210 4.70 37.34 11.27
C LEU A 210 3.36 38.00 11.61
N LEU A 211 2.24 37.29 11.47
CA LEU A 211 0.91 37.79 11.82
C LEU A 211 0.82 38.12 13.32
N GLY A 212 1.30 37.23 14.19
CA GLY A 212 1.36 37.48 15.63
C GLY A 212 2.19 38.71 16.00
N SER A 213 3.34 38.91 15.34
CA SER A 213 4.20 40.08 15.56
C SER A 213 3.52 41.41 15.17
N ARG A 214 2.69 41.40 14.12
CA ARG A 214 1.97 42.60 13.67
C ARG A 214 0.80 42.97 14.58
N ILE A 215 0.07 41.98 15.10
CA ILE A 215 -1.07 42.21 16.00
C ILE A 215 -0.58 42.80 17.34
N ARG A 216 0.55 42.31 17.87
CA ARG A 216 1.11 42.80 19.15
C ARG A 216 1.50 44.28 19.13
N ARG A 217 1.86 44.84 17.98
CA ARG A 217 2.23 46.27 17.84
C ARG A 217 1.05 47.25 17.89
N ARG A 218 -0.20 46.77 17.81
CA ARG A 218 -1.40 47.62 17.75
C ARG A 218 -2.08 47.86 19.10
N TRP A 219 -1.56 47.33 20.20
CA TRP A 219 -2.14 47.53 21.52
C TRP A 219 -1.50 48.76 22.17
N PRO A 220 -2.24 49.88 22.34
CA PRO A 220 -1.72 51.04 23.04
C PRO A 220 -1.58 50.68 24.52
N THR A 221 -0.37 50.78 25.06
CA THR A 221 -0.16 50.81 26.50
C THR A 221 -0.86 52.05 27.05
N ARG A 222 -2.01 51.85 27.70
CA ARG A 222 -2.58 52.82 28.65
C ARG A 222 -1.94 52.63 30.02
#